data_AF-A0A7V9LGN8-F1
#
_entry.id   AF-A0A7V9LGN8-F1
#
_cell.length_a   1.000
_cell.length_b   1.000
_cell.length_c   1.000
_cell.angle_alpha   90.00
_cell.angle_beta   90.00
_cell.angle_gamma   90.00
#
_symmetry.space_group_name_H-M   'P 1'
#
loop_
_entity.id
_entity.type
_entity.pdbx_description
1 polymer ?
#
loop_
_entity_poly.entity_id
_entity_poly.type
_entity_poly.pdbx_seq_one_letter_code
_entity_poly.pdbx_strand_id
1 'polypeptide(L)' 'MRALFIGDVVGKPGREGLAAAMPALREEHLPDLVIVNGENA' A
#
# COMPACT_ATOMS: atom_id res chain seq x y z
N MET A 1 -15.07 3.02 -9.84
CA MET A 1 -13.79 2.33 -9.65
C MET A 1 -12.86 3.22 -8.84
N ARG A 2 -12.39 2.76 -7.67
CA ARG A 2 -11.48 3.47 -6.77
C ARG A 2 -10.11 2.79 -6.81
N ALA A 3 -9.07 3.57 -7.05
CA ALA A 3 -7.69 3.08 -7.00
C ALA A 3 -6.97 3.70 -5.80
N LEU A 4 -6.27 2.87 -5.03
CA LEU A 4 -5.35 3.30 -3.97
C LEU A 4 -3.92 3.18 -4.48
N PHE A 5 -3.25 4.32 -4.62
CA PHE A 5 -1.83 4.39 -4.97
C PHE A 5 -0.98 4.53 -3.72
N ILE A 6 -0.06 3.60 -3.53
CA ILE A 6 1.00 3.68 -2.53
C ILE A 6 2.26 4.11 -3.27
N GLY A 7 2.91 5.14 -2.73
CA GLY A 7 4.22 5.60 -3.20
C GLY A 7 5.30 4.55 -2.99
N ASP A 8 6.54 4.99 -3.07
CA ASP A 8 7.68 4.10 -3.04
C ASP A 8 7.81 3.34 -1.70
N VAL A 9 7.82 2.02 -1.77
CA VAL A 9 8.03 1.12 -0.63
C VAL A 9 9.51 0.84 -0.51
N VAL A 10 10.14 1.29 0.57
CA VAL A 10 11.60 1.21 0.74
C VAL A 10 12.00 0.11 1.73
N GLY A 11 12.63 -0.94 1.22
CA GLY A 11 13.25 -2.02 1.98
C GLY A 11 12.30 -2.79 2.89
N LYS A 12 12.91 -3.55 3.82
CA LYS A 12 12.18 -4.29 4.86
C LYS A 12 11.24 -3.40 5.69
N PRO A 13 11.65 -2.21 6.17
CA PRO A 13 10.77 -1.36 6.98
C PRO A 13 9.52 -0.89 6.21
N GLY A 14 9.67 -0.53 4.93
CA GLY A 14 8.54 -0.14 4.08
C GLY A 14 7.56 -1.29 3.86
N ARG A 15 8.06 -2.50 3.60
CA ARG A 15 7.20 -3.69 3.42
C ARG A 15 6.46 -4.06 4.70
N GLU A 16 7.13 -4.05 5.84
CA GLU A 16 6.50 -4.35 7.14
C GLU A 16 5.46 -3.29 7.53
N GLY A 17 5.78 -2.01 7.34
CA GLY A 17 4.85 -0.91 7.59
C GLY A 17 3.62 -0.96 6.68
N LEU A 18 3.82 -1.22 5.39
CA LEU A 18 2.71 -1.37 4.45
C LEU A 18 1.82 -2.56 4.79
N ALA A 19 2.42 -3.72 5.12
CA ALA A 19 1.67 -4.90 5.52
C ALA A 19 0.82 -4.67 6.78
N ALA A 20 1.35 -3.94 7.76
CA ALA A 20 0.63 -3.58 8.97
C ALA A 20 -0.51 -2.58 8.72
N ALA A 21 -0.32 -1.60 7.83
CA ALA A 21 -1.31 -0.55 7.55
C ALA A 21 -2.41 -0.95 6.54
N MET A 22 -2.11 -1.88 5.62
CA MET A 22 -3.00 -2.26 4.51
C MET A 22 -4.43 -2.66 4.94
N PRO A 23 -4.67 -3.38 6.05
CA PRO A 23 -6.03 -3.69 6.50
C PRO A 23 -6.89 -2.45 6.74
N ALA A 24 -6.36 -1.46 7.48
CA ALA A 24 -7.06 -0.21 7.76
C ALA A 24 -7.27 0.62 6.48
N LEU A 25 -6.25 0.71 5.62
CA LEU A 25 -6.36 1.42 4.33
C LEU A 25 -7.43 0.81 3.40
N ARG A 26 -7.60 -0.52 3.43
CA ARG A 26 -8.66 -1.21 2.68
C ARG A 26 -10.05 -0.91 3.23
N GLU A 27 -10.20 -0.90 4.55
CA GLU A 27 -11.48 -0.60 5.21
C GLU A 27 -11.90 0.86 4.99
N GLU A 28 -10.96 1.81 5.13
CA GLU A 28 -11.22 3.23 5.01
C GLU A 28 -11.58 3.64 3.57
N HIS A 29 -10.84 3.13 2.58
CA HIS A 29 -10.97 3.62 1.21
C HIS A 29 -11.80 2.72 0.28
N LEU A 30 -11.98 1.45 0.65
CA LEU A 30 -12.65 0.42 -0.15
C LEU A 30 -12.17 0.43 -1.63
N PRO A 31 -10.85 0.25 -1.89
CA PRO A 31 -10.33 0.32 -3.24
C PRO A 31 -10.67 -0.94 -4.05
N ASP A 32 -10.99 -0.75 -5.33
CA ASP A 32 -11.14 -1.83 -6.30
C ASP A 32 -9.78 -2.32 -6.82
N LEU A 33 -8.77 -1.44 -6.81
CA LEU A 33 -7.41 -1.71 -7.26
C LEU A 33 -6.40 -1.01 -6.33
N VAL A 34 -5.33 -1.72 -5.98
CA VAL A 34 -4.19 -1.15 -5.24
C VAL A 34 -2.96 -1.21 -6.14
N ILE A 35 -2.26 -0.08 -6.29
CA ILE A 35 -1.01 0.03 -7.03
C ILE A 35 0.06 0.51 -6.06
N VAL A 36 1.22 -0.12 -6.09
CA VAL A 36 2.33 0.15 -5.19
C VAL A 36 3.58 0.36 -6.03
N ASN A 37 4.31 1.46 -5.81
CA ASN A 37 5.67 1.58 -6.35
C ASN A 37 6.62 0.76 -5.46
N GLY A 38 7.28 -0.23 -6.05
CA GLY A 38 8.21 -1.13 -5.37
C GLY A 38 9.64 -1.04 -5.90
N GLU A 39 10.05 0.07 -6.53
CA GLU A 39 11.41 0.20 -7.10
C GLU A 39 12.52 0.07 -6.05
N ASN A 40 12.22 0.36 -4.77
CA ASN A 40 13.17 0.29 -3.65
C ASN A 40 12.82 -0.76 -2.56
N ALA A 41 11.92 -1.73 -2.83
CA ALA A 41 11.31 -2.62 -1.82
C ALA A 41 12.22 -3.72 -1.23
#